data_AF-A0A9X2CEG9-F1
#
_entry.id   AF-A0A9X2CEG9-F1
#
_cell.length_a   1.000
_cell.length_b   1.000
_cell.length_c   1.000
_cell.angle_alpha   90.00
_cell.angle_beta   90.00
_cell.angle_gamma   90.00
#
_symmetry.space_group_name_H-M   'P 1'
#
loop_
_entity.id
_entity.type
_entity.pdbx_description
1 polymer ?
#
loop_
_entity_poly.entity_id
_entity_poly.type
_entity_poly.pdbx_seq_one_letter_code
_entity_poly.pdbx_strand_id
1 'polypeptide(L)'
;MSGDNHLDSLTMWFHDAFGFEQNGRNKQAKHQSQIHSEKYHINVENFNGETLNNALTAYLGYQLLQNEHHGISIGGTLYYKYVDSGPFVDESFQQSVQINYGYHNGNHHVNSTLGMSFLHNTEPLSQNAFESHYLMLGLGYEYRSGRHGWLAEYHRYDGMVSWDKNFSEASNEAVLGYRYYFNNSAIEFTMVENFLNMDNSADIAYVLGYRHKF
;
A
#
# COMPACT_ATOMS: atom_id res chain seq x y z
N MET A 1 12.12 4.29 9.54
CA MET A 1 13.24 5.23 9.35
C MET A 1 13.30 5.58 7.87
N SER A 2 13.52 6.85 7.51
CA SER A 2 13.71 7.29 6.13
C SER A 2 15.19 7.18 5.73
N GLY A 3 15.48 6.76 4.50
CA GLY A 3 16.84 6.59 3.96
C GLY A 3 16.87 6.78 2.43
N ASP A 4 18.00 7.29 1.92
CA ASP A 4 18.21 7.59 0.49
C ASP A 4 18.62 6.33 -0.28
N ASN A 5 17.75 5.84 -1.16
CA ASN A 5 17.90 4.51 -1.77
C ASN A 5 18.53 4.50 -3.17
N HIS A 6 18.97 5.63 -3.73
CA HIS A 6 19.70 5.69 -5.03
C HIS A 6 19.00 4.97 -6.22
N LEU A 7 17.67 4.90 -6.25
CA LEU A 7 16.89 4.12 -7.24
C LEU A 7 16.64 4.84 -8.59
N ASP A 8 17.22 6.04 -8.80
CA ASP A 8 16.97 6.91 -9.96
C ASP A 8 17.11 6.18 -11.31
N SER A 9 18.09 5.28 -11.44
CA SER A 9 18.36 4.59 -12.72
C SER A 9 17.37 3.47 -13.05
N LEU A 10 16.79 2.81 -12.03
CA LEU A 10 15.80 1.75 -12.23
C LEU A 10 14.45 2.35 -12.67
N THR A 11 14.10 3.48 -12.05
CA THR A 11 12.92 4.28 -12.39
C THR A 11 13.01 4.81 -13.83
N MET A 12 14.17 5.33 -14.26
CA MET A 12 14.36 5.82 -15.63
C MET A 12 14.20 4.74 -16.70
N TRP A 13 14.78 3.55 -16.51
CA TRP A 13 14.64 2.44 -17.47
C TRP A 13 13.18 2.00 -17.65
N PHE A 14 12.40 2.06 -16.57
CA PHE A 14 11.00 1.65 -16.59
C PHE A 14 10.09 2.69 -17.28
N HIS A 15 10.31 3.98 -17.02
CA HIS A 15 9.59 5.06 -17.71
C HIS A 15 9.75 4.95 -19.24
N ASP A 16 10.96 4.60 -19.71
CA ASP A 16 11.24 4.39 -21.14
C ASP A 16 10.57 3.12 -21.71
N ALA A 17 10.36 2.09 -20.89
CA ALA A 17 9.74 0.84 -21.32
C ALA A 17 8.20 0.91 -21.41
N PHE A 18 7.56 1.78 -20.62
CA PHE A 18 6.09 1.83 -20.48
C PHE A 18 5.44 3.21 -20.74
N GLY A 19 6.22 4.26 -20.98
CA GLY A 19 5.72 5.55 -21.49
C GLY A 19 5.08 6.48 -20.44
N PHE A 20 5.47 6.37 -19.16
CA PHE A 20 4.95 7.22 -18.08
C PHE A 20 5.70 8.57 -17.95
N GLU A 21 4.96 9.67 -17.79
CA GLU A 21 5.54 11.01 -17.64
C GLU A 21 6.27 11.19 -16.29
N GLN A 22 7.48 11.76 -16.33
CA GLN A 22 8.27 12.09 -15.14
C GLN A 22 7.74 13.38 -14.52
N ASN A 23 6.92 13.24 -13.50
CA ASN A 23 6.11 14.27 -12.87
C ASN A 23 6.92 15.37 -12.15
N GLY A 24 7.62 16.22 -12.90
CA GLY A 24 8.20 17.47 -12.39
C GLY A 24 9.42 17.33 -11.46
N ARG A 25 10.02 16.13 -11.34
CA ARG A 25 11.20 15.82 -10.50
C ARG A 25 12.46 16.67 -10.76
N ASN A 26 12.43 17.52 -11.79
CA ASN A 26 13.50 18.45 -12.15
C ASN A 26 13.46 19.82 -11.44
N LYS A 27 12.52 20.07 -10.51
CA LYS A 27 12.30 21.42 -9.92
C LYS A 27 12.59 21.57 -8.42
N GLN A 28 13.00 20.53 -7.70
CA GLN A 28 13.37 20.63 -6.27
C GLN A 28 14.78 20.09 -5.98
N ALA A 29 15.42 20.65 -4.95
CA ALA A 29 16.74 20.23 -4.50
C ALA A 29 16.72 18.80 -3.96
N LYS A 30 17.68 17.97 -4.37
CA LYS A 30 17.83 16.59 -3.89
C LYS A 30 18.19 16.59 -2.38
N HIS A 31 17.82 15.53 -1.66
CA HIS A 31 18.17 15.25 -0.25
C HIS A 31 17.45 16.07 0.83
N GLN A 32 16.20 16.49 0.59
CA GLN A 32 15.37 17.15 1.61
C GLN A 32 14.18 16.28 2.02
N SER A 33 13.95 16.19 3.33
CA SER A 33 12.77 15.54 3.93
C SER A 33 11.90 16.63 4.53
N GLN A 34 10.80 16.98 3.85
CA GLN A 34 9.90 18.05 4.26
C GLN A 34 8.43 17.65 4.03
N ILE A 35 7.57 17.96 5.00
CA ILE A 35 6.11 17.91 4.88
C ILE A 35 5.62 19.33 5.09
N HIS A 36 5.07 19.94 4.04
CA HIS A 36 4.60 21.31 4.07
C HIS A 36 3.13 21.40 3.65
N SER A 37 2.32 22.08 4.45
CA SER A 37 0.96 22.45 4.08
C SER A 37 0.61 23.83 4.67
N GLU A 38 0.58 24.84 3.81
CA GLU A 38 0.19 26.21 4.18
C GLU A 38 -1.24 26.28 4.72
N LYS A 39 -2.14 25.49 4.14
CA LYS A 39 -3.56 25.44 4.49
C LYS A 39 -3.84 24.86 5.88
N TYR A 40 -2.97 23.97 6.36
CA TYR A 40 -3.12 23.30 7.66
C TYR A 40 -2.04 23.68 8.66
N HIS A 41 -1.21 24.68 8.33
CA HIS A 41 -0.08 25.12 9.14
C HIS A 41 0.89 24.00 9.53
N ILE A 42 1.01 22.98 8.68
CA ILE A 42 1.96 21.88 8.87
C ILE A 42 3.28 22.30 8.22
N ASN A 43 4.33 22.43 9.02
CA ASN A 43 5.68 22.61 8.51
C ASN A 43 6.65 21.73 9.29
N VAL A 44 6.96 20.55 8.74
CA VAL A 44 7.90 19.59 9.32
C VAL A 44 9.07 19.45 8.37
N GLU A 45 10.24 19.94 8.78
CA GLU A 45 11.47 19.90 7.99
C GLU A 45 12.52 19.01 8.68
N ASN A 46 13.42 18.41 7.91
CA ASN A 46 14.60 17.69 8.40
C ASN A 46 14.32 16.50 9.34
N PHE A 47 13.21 15.76 9.13
CA PHE A 47 12.86 14.58 9.94
C PHE A 47 13.68 13.31 9.65
N ASN A 48 14.91 13.47 9.15
CA ASN A 48 15.82 12.36 8.89
C ASN A 48 16.26 11.73 10.21
N GLY A 49 15.97 10.43 10.39
CA GLY A 49 16.26 9.70 11.63
C GLY A 49 15.10 9.59 12.62
N GLU A 50 13.99 10.29 12.36
CA GLU A 50 12.78 10.19 13.19
C GLU A 50 12.02 8.87 12.95
N THR A 51 11.32 8.40 13.99
CA THR A 51 10.44 7.23 13.90
C THR A 51 9.11 7.66 13.27
N LEU A 52 8.98 7.41 11.96
CA LEU A 52 7.75 7.69 11.21
C LEU A 52 6.58 6.78 11.63
N ASN A 53 6.87 5.50 11.89
CA ASN A 53 5.88 4.51 12.24
C ASN A 53 6.52 3.40 13.07
N ASN A 54 5.85 3.02 14.15
CA ASN A 54 6.15 1.83 14.94
C ASN A 54 4.81 1.18 15.28
N ALA A 55 4.58 0.00 14.74
CA ALA A 55 3.29 -0.63 14.80
C ALA A 55 3.37 -2.15 14.95
N LEU A 56 2.39 -2.68 15.67
CA LEU A 56 2.11 -4.10 15.79
C LEU A 56 0.85 -4.42 14.99
N THR A 57 0.92 -5.47 14.16
CA THR A 57 -0.23 -5.94 13.37
C THR A 57 -0.48 -7.41 13.67
N ALA A 58 -1.73 -7.75 13.98
CA ALA A 58 -2.19 -9.12 14.14
C ALA A 58 -3.31 -9.40 13.13
N TYR A 59 -3.17 -10.49 12.37
CA TYR A 59 -4.16 -10.93 11.38
C TYR A 59 -4.68 -12.32 11.75
N LEU A 60 -6.01 -12.48 11.69
CA LEU A 60 -6.69 -13.76 11.81
C LEU A 60 -7.55 -13.99 10.58
N GLY A 61 -7.37 -15.12 9.90
CA GLY A 61 -8.14 -15.50 8.72
C GLY A 61 -8.87 -16.83 8.91
N TYR A 62 -10.03 -16.97 8.26
CA TYR A 62 -10.80 -18.21 8.21
C TYR A 62 -11.28 -18.51 6.79
N GLN A 63 -11.00 -19.72 6.29
CA GLN A 63 -11.47 -20.19 4.99
C GLN A 63 -12.93 -20.67 5.12
N LEU A 64 -13.86 -19.96 4.49
CA LEU A 64 -15.29 -20.28 4.52
C LEU A 64 -15.65 -21.37 3.52
N LEU A 65 -15.12 -21.26 2.30
CA LEU A 65 -15.42 -22.17 1.20
C LEU A 65 -14.17 -22.42 0.39
N GLN A 66 -13.94 -23.67 0.00
CA GLN A 66 -12.93 -24.01 -0.98
C GLN A 66 -13.44 -25.17 -1.83
N ASN A 67 -13.46 -24.99 -3.14
CA ASN A 67 -13.71 -26.05 -4.11
C ASN A 67 -12.61 -26.05 -5.18
N GLU A 68 -12.82 -26.77 -6.28
CA GLU A 68 -11.82 -26.94 -7.35
C GLU A 68 -11.34 -25.60 -7.92
N HIS A 69 -12.24 -24.64 -8.09
CA HIS A 69 -11.94 -23.36 -8.73
C HIS A 69 -12.12 -22.15 -7.82
N HIS A 70 -12.95 -22.23 -6.78
CA HIS A 70 -13.36 -21.10 -5.97
C HIS A 70 -12.88 -21.22 -4.53
N GLY A 71 -12.43 -20.10 -3.98
CA GLY A 71 -12.14 -19.94 -2.56
C GLY A 71 -12.80 -18.68 -2.02
N ILE A 72 -13.36 -18.75 -0.81
CA ILE A 72 -13.81 -17.59 -0.05
C ILE A 72 -13.21 -17.65 1.34
N SER A 73 -12.59 -16.57 1.79
CA SER A 73 -12.11 -16.40 3.15
C SER A 73 -12.56 -15.08 3.75
N ILE A 74 -12.64 -15.05 5.07
CA ILE A 74 -12.78 -13.83 5.86
C ILE A 74 -11.52 -13.61 6.67
N GLY A 75 -11.19 -12.37 6.96
CA GLY A 75 -10.09 -12.04 7.86
C GLY A 75 -10.39 -10.81 8.71
N GLY A 76 -9.75 -10.76 9.86
CA GLY A 76 -9.75 -9.61 10.75
C GLY A 76 -8.31 -9.18 11.06
N THR A 77 -8.09 -7.88 11.11
CA THR A 77 -6.79 -7.28 11.44
C THR A 77 -6.94 -6.37 12.64
N LEU A 78 -6.01 -6.47 13.59
CA LEU A 78 -5.79 -5.49 14.64
C LEU A 78 -4.46 -4.79 14.37
N TYR A 79 -4.48 -3.47 14.33
CA TYR A 79 -3.30 -2.65 14.11
C TYR A 79 -3.18 -1.65 15.26
N TYR A 80 -2.03 -1.68 15.94
CA TYR A 80 -1.72 -0.77 17.02
C TYR A 80 -0.43 -0.02 16.68
N LYS A 81 -0.50 1.29 16.57
CA LYS A 81 0.63 2.18 16.31
C LYS A 81 0.95 2.96 17.58
N TYR A 82 2.23 3.03 17.91
CA TYR A 82 2.75 3.80 19.03
C TYR A 82 4.11 4.40 18.70
N VAL A 83 4.16 5.72 18.59
CA VAL A 83 5.38 6.51 18.44
C VAL A 83 5.52 7.41 19.66
N ASP A 84 6.59 7.23 20.42
CA ASP A 84 6.77 7.82 21.75
C ASP A 84 7.34 9.24 21.74
N SER A 85 7.96 9.67 20.64
CA SER A 85 8.69 10.92 20.53
C SER A 85 8.87 11.39 19.08
N GLY A 86 9.29 12.65 18.91
CA GLY A 86 9.51 13.25 17.60
C GLY A 86 8.27 13.95 17.01
N PRO A 87 8.36 14.47 15.78
CA PRO A 87 7.26 15.21 15.15
C PRO A 87 6.08 14.32 14.73
N PHE A 88 6.20 12.99 14.88
CA PHE A 88 5.18 12.00 14.49
C PHE A 88 4.61 11.21 15.68
N VAL A 89 4.70 11.76 16.90
CA VAL A 89 4.08 11.17 18.10
C VAL A 89 2.61 10.88 17.82
N ASP A 90 2.23 9.63 17.99
CA ASP A 90 0.90 9.14 17.70
C ASP A 90 0.65 7.83 18.45
N GLU A 91 -0.57 7.68 18.96
CA GLU A 91 -1.07 6.43 19.50
C GLU A 91 -2.45 6.15 18.90
N SER A 92 -2.51 5.13 18.05
CA SER A 92 -3.75 4.78 17.36
C SER A 92 -3.98 3.29 17.32
N PHE A 93 -5.26 2.95 17.42
CA PHE A 93 -5.73 1.59 17.30
C PHE A 93 -6.75 1.49 16.18
N GLN A 94 -6.55 0.50 15.32
CA GLN A 94 -7.37 0.25 14.15
C GLN A 94 -7.80 -1.22 14.14
N GLN A 95 -9.05 -1.42 13.74
CA GLN A 95 -9.61 -2.75 13.53
C GLN A 95 -10.08 -2.82 12.09
N SER A 96 -9.79 -3.91 11.40
CA SER A 96 -10.25 -4.12 10.03
C SER A 96 -10.87 -5.50 9.87
N VAL A 97 -11.84 -5.58 8.98
CA VAL A 97 -12.41 -6.84 8.50
C VAL A 97 -12.29 -6.87 6.99
N GLN A 98 -12.06 -8.06 6.43
CA GLN A 98 -12.00 -8.25 4.99
C GLN A 98 -12.64 -9.58 4.57
N ILE A 99 -13.14 -9.59 3.34
CA ILE A 99 -13.57 -10.78 2.63
C ILE A 99 -12.68 -10.91 1.40
N ASN A 100 -12.18 -12.12 1.16
CA ASN A 100 -11.40 -12.44 -0.03
C ASN A 100 -12.11 -13.51 -0.84
N TYR A 101 -12.11 -13.34 -2.15
CA TYR A 101 -12.56 -14.32 -3.11
C TYR A 101 -11.40 -14.66 -4.06
N GLY A 102 -11.23 -15.95 -4.34
CA GLY A 102 -10.25 -16.46 -5.30
C GLY A 102 -10.94 -17.35 -6.33
N TYR A 103 -10.56 -17.20 -7.59
CA TYR A 103 -10.95 -18.07 -8.70
C TYR A 103 -9.72 -18.57 -9.45
N HIS A 104 -9.47 -19.87 -9.45
CA HIS A 104 -8.33 -20.48 -10.14
C HIS A 104 -8.83 -21.49 -11.18
N ASN A 105 -8.53 -21.24 -12.45
CA ASN A 105 -8.83 -22.17 -13.53
C ASN A 105 -7.63 -22.31 -14.47
N GLY A 106 -6.97 -23.47 -14.40
CA GLY A 106 -5.72 -23.73 -15.13
C GLY A 106 -4.67 -22.66 -14.82
N ASN A 107 -4.26 -21.95 -15.87
CA ASN A 107 -3.24 -20.90 -15.81
C ASN A 107 -3.77 -19.52 -15.38
N HIS A 108 -5.09 -19.37 -15.20
CA HIS A 108 -5.73 -18.07 -14.94
C HIS A 108 -6.25 -18.00 -13.52
N HIS A 109 -5.66 -17.13 -12.71
CA HIS A 109 -6.01 -16.94 -11.31
C HIS A 109 -6.52 -15.52 -11.11
N VAL A 110 -7.69 -15.37 -10.50
CA VAL A 110 -8.31 -14.08 -10.18
C VAL A 110 -8.51 -14.02 -8.68
N ASN A 111 -8.18 -12.89 -8.06
CA ASN A 111 -8.41 -12.63 -6.66
C ASN A 111 -9.15 -11.31 -6.49
N SER A 112 -10.00 -11.22 -5.49
CA SER A 112 -10.61 -9.97 -5.08
C SER A 112 -10.72 -9.87 -3.57
N THR A 113 -10.60 -8.66 -3.06
CA THR A 113 -10.67 -8.36 -1.64
C THR A 113 -11.56 -7.14 -1.44
N LEU A 114 -12.46 -7.21 -0.47
CA LEU A 114 -13.18 -6.06 0.06
C LEU A 114 -12.87 -5.96 1.55
N GLY A 115 -12.32 -4.84 1.97
CA GLY A 115 -11.95 -4.55 3.34
C GLY A 115 -12.67 -3.31 3.87
N MET A 116 -12.90 -3.28 5.17
CA MET A 116 -13.35 -2.11 5.90
C MET A 116 -12.55 -1.99 7.17
N SER A 117 -12.09 -0.79 7.47
CA SER A 117 -11.31 -0.47 8.66
C SER A 117 -12.04 0.56 9.51
N PHE A 118 -11.84 0.48 10.81
CA PHE A 118 -12.45 1.32 11.83
C PHE A 118 -11.34 1.90 12.71
N LEU A 119 -11.26 3.23 12.75
CA LEU A 119 -10.27 3.95 13.54
C LEU A 119 -10.84 4.28 14.92
N HIS A 120 -10.15 3.84 15.97
CA HIS A 120 -10.54 4.07 17.37
C HIS A 120 -9.47 4.91 18.09
N ASN A 121 -9.29 6.17 17.65
CA ASN A 121 -8.71 7.29 18.42
C ASN A 121 -8.70 8.57 17.56
N THR A 122 -8.89 9.75 18.16
CA THR A 122 -8.72 11.05 17.49
C THR A 122 -7.87 12.03 18.33
N GLU A 123 -6.61 12.20 17.88
CA GLU A 123 -5.68 13.38 17.92
C GLU A 123 -4.30 13.27 18.65
N PRO A 124 -3.21 13.98 18.20
CA PRO A 124 -3.08 14.98 17.10
C PRO A 124 -1.86 14.89 16.11
N LEU A 125 -1.99 15.59 14.96
CA LEU A 125 -0.95 16.50 14.40
C LEU A 125 -1.52 17.76 13.71
N SER A 126 -2.82 17.81 13.40
CA SER A 126 -3.58 19.07 13.37
C SER A 126 -5.02 18.74 13.82
N GLN A 127 -5.70 19.68 14.46
CA GLN A 127 -6.99 19.50 15.16
C GLN A 127 -8.19 19.19 14.24
N ASN A 128 -8.04 18.25 13.30
CA ASN A 128 -8.97 18.04 12.20
C ASN A 128 -9.36 16.56 12.08
N ALA A 129 -10.66 16.31 11.95
CA ALA A 129 -11.29 15.00 12.05
C ALA A 129 -10.87 14.01 10.95
N PHE A 130 -10.33 12.85 11.35
CA PHE A 130 -10.21 11.68 10.47
C PHE A 130 -11.58 11.03 10.27
N GLU A 131 -11.76 10.37 9.12
CA GLU A 131 -12.94 9.54 8.92
C GLU A 131 -12.92 8.33 9.87
N SER A 132 -14.07 8.03 10.47
CA SER A 132 -14.22 6.94 11.44
C SER A 132 -14.02 5.56 10.81
N HIS A 133 -14.19 5.46 9.50
CA HIS A 133 -14.05 4.23 8.73
C HIS A 133 -13.59 4.51 7.30
N TYR A 134 -12.99 3.51 6.66
CA TYR A 134 -12.55 3.58 5.28
C TYR A 134 -12.64 2.20 4.61
N LEU A 135 -12.98 2.18 3.32
CA LEU A 135 -13.07 0.96 2.53
C LEU A 135 -11.81 0.73 1.71
N MET A 136 -11.50 -0.54 1.49
CA MET A 136 -10.46 -1.03 0.61
C MET A 136 -11.07 -2.01 -0.38
N LEU A 137 -10.75 -1.83 -1.67
CA LEU A 137 -11.07 -2.79 -2.71
C LEU A 137 -9.75 -3.23 -3.37
N GLY A 138 -9.56 -4.52 -3.53
CA GLY A 138 -8.47 -5.11 -4.30
C GLY A 138 -9.03 -6.02 -5.39
N LEU A 139 -8.51 -5.91 -6.61
CA LEU A 139 -8.78 -6.82 -7.71
C LEU A 139 -7.44 -7.25 -8.29
N GLY A 140 -7.20 -8.56 -8.39
CA GLY A 140 -5.94 -9.11 -8.87
C GLY A 140 -6.15 -10.19 -9.91
N TYR A 141 -5.22 -10.27 -10.85
CA TYR A 141 -5.13 -11.32 -11.84
C TYR A 141 -3.70 -11.81 -11.94
N GLU A 142 -3.53 -13.13 -11.95
CA GLU A 142 -2.27 -13.81 -12.24
C GLU A 142 -2.45 -14.76 -13.42
N TYR A 143 -1.58 -14.61 -14.42
CA TYR A 143 -1.36 -15.65 -15.42
C TYR A 143 -0.15 -16.48 -15.03
N ARG A 144 -0.30 -17.81 -14.95
CA ARG A 144 0.79 -18.72 -14.60
C ARG A 144 1.13 -19.65 -15.76
N SER A 145 2.40 -19.68 -16.15
CA SER A 145 2.95 -20.64 -17.11
C SER A 145 4.16 -21.36 -16.52
N GLY A 146 3.99 -22.63 -16.16
CA GLY A 146 5.03 -23.43 -15.50
C GLY A 146 5.44 -22.82 -14.15
N ARG A 147 6.69 -22.34 -14.08
CA ARG A 147 7.27 -21.67 -12.90
C ARG A 147 7.13 -20.16 -12.91
N HIS A 148 6.53 -19.59 -13.95
CA HIS A 148 6.43 -18.14 -14.15
C HIS A 148 5.00 -17.68 -13.88
N GLY A 149 4.84 -16.62 -13.10
CA GLY A 149 3.58 -15.92 -12.85
C GLY A 149 3.72 -14.44 -13.18
N TRP A 150 2.75 -13.89 -13.89
CA TRP A 150 2.64 -12.46 -14.17
C TRP A 150 1.40 -11.92 -13.49
N LEU A 151 1.56 -10.89 -12.69
CA LEU A 151 0.54 -10.35 -11.80
C LEU A 151 0.17 -8.94 -12.25
N ALA A 152 -1.12 -8.66 -12.23
CA ALA A 152 -1.66 -7.31 -12.36
C ALA A 152 -2.77 -7.14 -11.32
N GLU A 153 -2.66 -6.11 -10.50
CA GLU A 153 -3.65 -5.80 -9.48
C GLU A 153 -4.03 -4.33 -9.52
N TYR A 154 -5.23 -4.06 -9.05
CA TYR A 154 -5.78 -2.74 -8.85
C TYR A 154 -6.31 -2.65 -7.42
N HIS A 155 -5.80 -1.68 -6.66
CA HIS A 155 -6.24 -1.41 -5.29
C HIS A 155 -6.85 -0.01 -5.23
N ARG A 156 -7.97 0.11 -4.53
CA ARG A 156 -8.62 1.38 -4.22
C ARG A 156 -8.78 1.50 -2.72
N TYR A 157 -8.34 2.61 -2.17
CA TYR A 157 -8.49 2.95 -0.75
C TYR A 157 -9.28 4.25 -0.65
N ASP A 158 -10.33 4.28 0.17
CA ASP A 158 -11.01 5.54 0.47
C ASP A 158 -10.05 6.51 1.17
N GLY A 159 -10.21 7.81 0.91
CA GLY A 159 -9.43 8.86 1.58
C GLY A 159 -9.71 8.90 3.07
N MET A 160 -8.68 9.17 3.87
CA MET A 160 -8.73 9.03 5.33
C MET A 160 -9.17 10.31 6.07
N VAL A 161 -9.32 11.43 5.37
CA VAL A 161 -9.70 12.74 5.97
C VAL A 161 -10.78 13.44 5.16
N SER A 162 -11.71 14.10 5.83
CA SER A 162 -12.84 14.80 5.19
C SER A 162 -12.60 16.27 4.89
N TRP A 163 -11.54 16.85 5.46
CA TRP A 163 -11.29 18.29 5.48
C TRP A 163 -10.31 18.79 4.43
N ASP A 164 -9.61 17.89 3.73
CA ASP A 164 -8.77 18.23 2.58
C ASP A 164 -9.17 17.45 1.35
N LYS A 165 -9.35 18.15 0.22
CA LYS A 165 -9.84 17.54 -1.01
C LYS A 165 -8.85 16.50 -1.56
N ASN A 166 -7.55 16.77 -1.48
CA ASN A 166 -6.51 15.91 -2.04
C ASN A 166 -6.31 14.63 -1.20
N PHE A 167 -6.60 14.68 0.10
CA PHE A 167 -6.53 13.53 1.00
C PHE A 167 -7.88 12.85 1.29
N SER A 168 -9.00 13.47 0.88
CA SER A 168 -10.35 12.90 0.91
C SER A 168 -10.67 12.00 -0.28
N GLU A 169 -9.98 12.22 -1.40
CA GLU A 169 -10.21 11.47 -2.62
C GLU A 169 -9.53 10.08 -2.54
N ALA A 170 -10.18 9.08 -3.13
CA ALA A 170 -9.71 7.70 -3.06
C ALA A 170 -8.34 7.56 -3.73
N SER A 171 -7.41 6.85 -3.08
CA SER A 171 -6.17 6.39 -3.70
C SER A 171 -6.47 5.24 -4.64
N ASN A 172 -5.80 5.22 -5.80
CA ASN A 172 -5.96 4.20 -6.83
C ASN A 172 -4.58 3.74 -7.26
N GLU A 173 -4.24 2.51 -6.89
CA GLU A 173 -2.92 1.94 -7.07
C GLU A 173 -2.98 0.78 -8.05
N ALA A 174 -2.10 0.79 -9.04
CA ALA A 174 -1.87 -0.31 -9.95
C ALA A 174 -0.62 -1.05 -9.49
N VAL A 175 -0.73 -2.36 -9.35
CA VAL A 175 0.39 -3.23 -9.00
C VAL A 175 0.69 -4.12 -10.18
N LEU A 176 1.93 -4.10 -10.65
CA LEU A 176 2.42 -5.03 -11.66
C LEU A 176 3.52 -5.88 -11.06
N GLY A 177 3.45 -7.19 -11.31
CA GLY A 177 4.32 -8.13 -10.64
C GLY A 177 4.78 -9.29 -11.51
N TYR A 178 5.91 -9.84 -11.12
CA TYR A 178 6.41 -11.10 -11.63
C TYR A 178 6.79 -12.00 -10.46
N ARG A 179 6.31 -13.25 -10.50
CA ARG A 179 6.56 -14.27 -9.48
C ARG A 179 7.19 -15.50 -10.10
N TYR A 180 8.31 -15.93 -9.54
CA TYR A 180 8.95 -17.18 -9.91
C TYR A 180 8.75 -18.23 -8.82
N TYR A 181 8.20 -19.38 -9.21
CA TYR A 181 7.84 -20.47 -8.34
C TYR A 181 8.94 -21.53 -8.29
N PHE A 182 9.45 -21.79 -7.10
CA PHE A 182 10.18 -23.00 -6.76
C PHE A 182 9.21 -24.06 -6.23
N ASN A 183 9.72 -25.23 -5.84
CA ASN A 183 8.89 -26.32 -5.34
C ASN A 183 8.18 -25.96 -4.01
N ASN A 184 8.88 -25.27 -3.10
CA ASN A 184 8.41 -24.94 -1.75
C ASN A 184 8.57 -23.45 -1.42
N SER A 185 8.87 -22.63 -2.42
CA SER A 185 9.07 -21.20 -2.24
C SER A 185 8.72 -20.43 -3.50
N ALA A 186 8.63 -19.11 -3.39
CA ALA A 186 8.60 -18.23 -4.54
C ALA A 186 9.36 -16.94 -4.24
N ILE A 187 9.94 -16.36 -5.29
CA ILE A 187 10.41 -14.97 -5.28
C ILE A 187 9.43 -14.15 -6.09
N GLU A 188 9.12 -12.97 -5.61
CA GLU A 188 8.22 -12.03 -6.26
C GLU A 188 8.87 -10.65 -6.33
N PHE A 189 8.78 -10.04 -7.49
CA PHE A 189 9.10 -8.63 -7.68
C PHE A 189 7.82 -7.92 -8.10
N THR A 190 7.43 -6.88 -7.37
CA THR A 190 6.29 -6.03 -7.72
C THR A 190 6.68 -4.57 -7.76
N MET A 191 5.93 -3.84 -8.56
CA MET A 191 5.94 -2.39 -8.63
C MET A 191 4.53 -1.89 -8.36
N VAL A 192 4.42 -0.83 -7.58
CA VAL A 192 3.17 -0.14 -7.26
C VAL A 192 3.27 1.28 -7.79
N GLU A 193 2.25 1.72 -8.53
CA GLU A 193 2.12 3.06 -9.08
C GLU A 193 0.73 3.62 -8.79
N ASN A 194 0.66 4.86 -8.30
CA ASN A 194 -0.61 5.57 -8.16
C ASN A 194 -0.91 6.32 -9.47
N PHE A 195 -2.05 6.03 -10.09
CA PHE A 195 -2.33 6.46 -11.47
C PHE A 195 -3.48 7.47 -11.61
N LEU A 196 -4.10 7.92 -10.50
CA LEU A 196 -5.16 8.94 -10.55
C LEU A 196 -4.92 10.13 -9.62
N ASN A 197 -4.54 9.91 -8.36
CA ASN A 197 -4.40 10.97 -7.38
C ASN A 197 -3.03 10.95 -6.72
N MET A 198 -2.07 11.61 -7.36
CA MET A 198 -0.65 11.54 -7.03
C MET A 198 -0.27 12.21 -5.69
N ASP A 199 -1.21 12.86 -5.02
CA ASP A 199 -0.97 13.57 -3.75
C ASP A 199 -1.10 12.68 -2.49
N ASN A 200 -1.66 11.46 -2.59
CA ASN A 200 -2.00 10.63 -1.43
C ASN A 200 -1.26 9.27 -1.32
N SER A 201 -0.33 8.95 -2.22
CA SER A 201 0.51 7.75 -2.16
C SER A 201 1.91 8.03 -2.72
N ALA A 202 2.84 7.07 -2.59
CA ALA A 202 4.17 7.17 -3.17
C ALA A 202 4.08 7.23 -4.71
N ASP A 203 4.92 8.07 -5.34
CA ASP A 203 4.97 8.18 -6.80
C ASP A 203 5.16 6.80 -7.46
N ILE A 204 6.13 6.01 -6.96
CA ILE A 204 6.39 4.62 -7.36
C ILE A 204 7.04 3.87 -6.18
N ALA A 205 6.61 2.63 -5.91
CA ALA A 205 7.25 1.73 -4.96
C ALA A 205 7.66 0.40 -5.62
N TYR A 206 8.82 -0.14 -5.22
CA TYR A 206 9.28 -1.47 -5.64
C TYR A 206 9.39 -2.39 -4.44
N VAL A 207 8.91 -3.63 -4.59
CA VAL A 207 8.94 -4.64 -3.53
C VAL A 207 9.58 -5.92 -4.06
N LEU A 208 10.51 -6.47 -3.28
CA LEU A 208 11.06 -7.80 -3.49
C LEU A 208 10.62 -8.70 -2.33
N GLY A 209 9.84 -9.73 -2.64
CA GLY A 209 9.32 -10.69 -1.67
C GLY A 209 9.93 -12.08 -1.85
N TYR A 210 10.18 -12.76 -0.73
CA TYR A 210 10.47 -14.19 -0.70
C TYR A 210 9.46 -14.88 0.20
N ARG A 211 8.81 -15.94 -0.30
CA ARG A 211 7.88 -16.77 0.47
C ARG A 211 8.37 -18.20 0.53
N HIS A 212 8.28 -18.83 1.69
CA HIS A 212 8.62 -20.23 1.90
C HIS A 212 7.46 -20.97 2.57
N LYS A 213 7.17 -22.18 2.10
CA LYS A 213 6.17 -23.08 2.67
C LYS A 213 6.88 -24.24 3.35
N PHE A 214 6.77 -24.29 4.67
CA PHE A 214 7.23 -25.39 5.51
C PHE A 214 6.31 -26.62 5.38
#